data_AF-A0A564ZH58-F1
#
_entry.id   AF-A0A564ZH58-F1
#
_cell.length_a   1.000
_cell.length_b   1.000
_cell.length_c   1.000
_cell.angle_alpha   90.00
_cell.angle_beta   90.00
_cell.angle_gamma   90.00
#
_symmetry.space_group_name_H-M   'P 1'
#
loop_
_entity.id
_entity.type
_entity.pdbx_description
1 polymer ?
#
loop_
_entity_poly.entity_id
_entity_poly.type
_entity_poly.pdbx_seq_one_letter_code
_entity_poly.pdbx_strand_id
1 'polypeptide(L)'
;MAAPRTTQCAGSPFRREVATVARGLNFTLTTNVGDLDLFGEIADGGSYEDLQSHSMTIRVFGIECRCLSLEHLIAVKRAAGRPKDLEVIAELEAILEERSHNKNA
;
A
#
# COMPACT_ATOMS: atom_id res chain seq x y z
N MET A 1 -27.80 -9.01 9.97
CA MET A 1 -27.58 -7.56 9.75
C MET A 1 -26.25 -7.18 10.37
N ALA A 2 -25.22 -6.90 9.58
CA ALA A 2 -23.96 -6.36 10.09
C ALA A 2 -24.06 -4.82 10.14
N ALA A 3 -23.66 -4.22 11.27
CA ALA A 3 -23.68 -2.77 11.47
C ALA A 3 -22.80 -2.03 10.44
N PRO A 4 -23.12 -0.76 10.08
CA PRO A 4 -22.29 0.03 9.19
C PRO A 4 -20.96 0.38 9.89
N ARG A 5 -19.88 -0.30 9.50
CA ARG A 5 -18.52 -0.01 9.98
C ARG A 5 -17.96 1.16 9.19
N THR A 6 -18.25 2.37 9.66
CA THR A 6 -17.70 3.60 9.09
C THR A 6 -16.43 3.95 9.88
N THR A 7 -15.27 3.93 9.25
CA THR A 7 -14.05 4.42 9.90
C THR A 7 -14.22 5.89 10.24
N GLN A 8 -14.05 6.20 11.52
CA GLN A 8 -14.27 7.51 12.12
C GLN A 8 -12.93 8.23 12.27
N CYS A 9 -12.65 9.20 11.41
CA CYS A 9 -11.66 10.24 11.74
C CYS A 9 -12.35 11.28 12.64
N ALA A 10 -11.82 11.47 13.86
CA ALA A 10 -12.14 12.52 14.82
C ALA A 10 -13.42 13.35 14.51
N GLY A 11 -14.60 12.79 14.80
CA GLY A 11 -15.85 13.53 14.92
C GLY A 11 -16.57 13.98 13.63
N SER A 12 -16.04 13.74 12.43
CA SER A 12 -16.74 14.10 11.17
C SER A 12 -16.62 13.00 10.10
N PRO A 13 -17.65 12.76 9.28
CA PRO A 13 -17.55 11.85 8.15
C PRO A 13 -16.44 12.29 7.17
N PHE A 14 -15.69 11.33 6.66
CA PHE A 14 -14.71 11.57 5.60
C PHE A 14 -15.41 12.15 4.37
N ARG A 15 -14.98 13.34 3.98
CA ARG A 15 -15.51 14.09 2.83
C ARG A 15 -14.53 13.96 1.68
N ARG A 16 -14.98 13.42 0.55
CA ARG A 16 -14.20 13.14 -0.68
C ARG A 16 -13.83 14.43 -1.42
N GLU A 17 -13.14 15.32 -0.74
CA GLU A 17 -12.68 16.61 -1.24
C GLU A 17 -11.17 16.70 -1.10
N VAL A 18 -10.53 17.36 -2.06
CA VAL A 18 -9.06 17.54 -2.10
C VAL A 18 -8.56 18.12 -0.77
N ALA A 19 -9.27 19.11 -0.22
CA ALA A 19 -8.91 19.75 1.03
C ALA A 19 -8.95 18.81 2.25
N THR A 20 -9.81 17.80 2.25
CA THR A 20 -9.84 16.78 3.31
C THR A 20 -8.62 15.88 3.21
N VAL A 21 -8.31 15.40 2.00
CA VAL A 21 -7.14 14.54 1.74
C VAL A 21 -5.85 15.29 2.07
N ALA A 22 -5.71 16.53 1.62
CA ALA A 22 -4.53 17.36 1.86
C ALA A 22 -4.27 17.68 3.34
N ARG A 23 -5.29 17.59 4.21
CA ARG A 23 -5.15 17.86 5.66
C ARG A 23 -4.91 16.62 6.51
N GLY A 24 -5.10 15.42 5.95
CA GLY A 24 -4.91 14.18 6.70
C GLY A 24 -3.79 13.35 6.10
N LEU A 25 -3.02 12.70 6.97
CA LEU A 25 -1.91 11.87 6.55
C LEU A 25 -2.37 10.46 6.20
N ASN A 26 -3.28 9.87 6.99
CA ASN A 26 -3.67 8.47 6.88
C ASN A 26 -5.20 8.33 6.98
N PHE A 27 -5.81 7.62 6.04
CA PHE A 27 -7.23 7.31 6.00
C PHE A 27 -7.44 5.84 5.71
N THR A 28 -8.15 5.12 6.57
CA THR A 28 -8.58 3.75 6.30
C THR A 28 -10.08 3.78 6.00
N LEU A 29 -10.48 3.49 4.77
CA LEU A 29 -11.84 3.73 4.28
C LEU A 29 -12.56 2.41 4.00
N THR A 30 -13.80 2.29 4.47
CA THR A 30 -14.68 1.21 4.03
C THR A 30 -15.45 1.69 2.79
N THR A 31 -15.41 0.92 1.70
CA THR A 31 -16.19 1.21 0.48
C THR A 31 -17.16 0.07 0.17
N ASN A 32 -18.06 0.29 -0.80
CA ASN A 32 -18.96 -0.76 -1.29
C ASN A 32 -18.23 -1.89 -2.04
N VAL A 33 -16.96 -1.69 -2.40
CA VAL A 33 -16.13 -2.68 -3.11
C VAL A 33 -15.03 -3.27 -2.22
N GLY A 34 -14.98 -2.90 -0.94
CA GLY A 34 -13.97 -3.37 0.01
C GLY A 34 -13.27 -2.23 0.75
N ASP A 35 -12.29 -2.59 1.56
CA ASP A 35 -11.50 -1.63 2.34
C ASP A 35 -10.41 -0.98 1.46
N LEU A 36 -10.15 0.31 1.68
CA LEU A 36 -9.17 1.12 0.96
C LEU A 36 -8.41 1.99 1.94
N ASP A 37 -7.10 1.76 2.04
CA ASP A 37 -6.22 2.59 2.85
C ASP A 37 -5.48 3.62 1.98
N LEU A 38 -5.47 4.87 2.43
CA LEU A 38 -4.75 5.99 1.83
C LEU A 38 -3.73 6.48 2.85
N PHE A 39 -2.45 6.40 2.50
CA PHE A 39 -1.34 6.86 3.32
C PHE A 39 -0.56 7.92 2.54
N GLY A 40 -0.33 9.09 3.14
CA GLY A 40 0.52 10.14 2.56
C GLY A 40 1.99 9.80 2.67
N GLU A 41 2.36 9.07 3.72
CA GLU A 41 3.68 8.49 3.92
C GLU A 41 3.52 7.10 4.53
N ILE A 42 4.41 6.19 4.19
CA ILE A 42 4.48 4.88 4.85
C ILE A 42 5.64 4.88 5.84
N ALA A 43 5.41 4.27 7.01
CA ALA A 43 6.42 4.18 8.06
C ALA A 43 7.72 3.57 7.50
N ASP A 44 8.81 4.33 7.62
CA ASP A 44 10.16 3.95 7.19
C ASP A 44 10.31 3.64 5.68
N GLY A 45 9.29 3.95 4.87
CA GLY A 45 9.32 3.78 3.41
C GLY A 45 9.12 5.09 2.62
N GLY A 46 8.87 6.20 3.31
CA GLY A 46 8.85 7.54 2.70
C GLY A 46 7.53 7.95 2.06
N SER A 47 7.60 9.06 1.31
CA SER A 47 6.48 9.68 0.59
C SER A 47 6.22 8.99 -0.75
N TYR A 48 5.16 9.42 -1.44
CA TYR A 48 4.88 8.95 -2.81
C TYR A 48 6.03 9.27 -3.77
N GLU A 49 6.62 10.45 -3.65
CA GLU A 49 7.72 10.94 -4.48
C GLU A 49 8.97 10.08 -4.29
N ASP A 50 9.29 9.70 -3.05
CA ASP A 50 10.43 8.83 -2.73
C ASP A 50 10.27 7.44 -3.34
N LEU A 51 9.04 6.93 -3.39
CA LEU A 51 8.71 5.59 -3.86
C LEU A 51 8.49 5.49 -5.38
N GLN A 52 8.30 6.62 -6.06
CA GLN A 52 7.90 6.64 -7.47
C GLN A 52 8.94 5.94 -8.36
N SER A 53 10.24 6.17 -8.12
CA SER A 53 11.35 5.57 -8.87
C SER A 53 11.48 4.05 -8.63
N HIS A 54 10.92 3.57 -7.53
CA HIS A 54 10.91 2.16 -7.11
C HIS A 54 9.59 1.46 -7.44
N SER A 55 8.81 2.02 -8.37
CA SER A 55 7.54 1.45 -8.82
C SER A 55 7.62 0.94 -10.26
N MET A 56 6.86 -0.12 -10.54
CA MET A 56 6.54 -0.57 -11.88
C MET A 56 5.09 -0.23 -12.23
N THR A 57 4.81 -0.12 -13.52
CA THR A 57 3.46 0.13 -14.01
C THR A 57 2.76 -1.18 -14.30
N ILE A 58 1.55 -1.33 -13.77
CA ILE A 58 0.67 -2.48 -13.99
C ILE A 58 -0.69 -1.99 -14.50
N ARG A 59 -1.45 -2.86 -15.16
CA ARG A 59 -2.81 -2.56 -15.59
C ARG A 59 -3.82 -3.33 -14.75
N VAL A 60 -4.69 -2.62 -14.05
CA VAL A 60 -5.72 -3.19 -13.16
C VAL A 60 -7.07 -2.66 -13.60
N PHE A 61 -8.00 -3.54 -13.97
CA PHE A 61 -9.33 -3.16 -14.49
C PHE A 61 -9.28 -2.14 -15.65
N GLY A 62 -8.24 -2.23 -16.50
CA GLY A 62 -8.02 -1.30 -17.62
C GLY A 62 -7.33 0.02 -17.25
N ILE A 63 -7.15 0.30 -15.95
CA ILE A 63 -6.51 1.50 -15.41
C ILE A 63 -5.02 1.23 -15.22
N GLU A 64 -4.20 2.21 -15.58
CA GLU A 64 -2.76 2.18 -15.31
C GLU A 64 -2.50 2.53 -13.85
N CYS A 65 -1.81 1.65 -13.13
CA CYS A 65 -1.49 1.80 -11.71
C CYS A 65 0.01 1.61 -11.49
N ARG A 66 0.58 2.42 -10.59
CA ARG A 66 1.94 2.18 -10.08
C ARG A 66 1.87 1.20 -8.91
N CYS A 67 2.74 0.20 -8.96
CA CYS A 67 2.91 -0.80 -7.92
C CYS A 67 4.38 -0.84 -7.52
N LEU A 68 4.68 -0.95 -6.23
CA LEU A 68 6.07 -1.06 -5.77
C LEU A 68 6.76 -2.27 -6.40
N SER A 69 8.05 -2.12 -6.68
CA SER A 69 8.88 -3.27 -7.06
C SER A 69 8.92 -4.28 -5.92
N LEU A 70 9.16 -5.55 -6.27
CA LEU A 70 9.18 -6.61 -5.26
C LEU A 70 10.30 -6.39 -4.23
N GLU A 71 11.46 -5.96 -4.71
CA GLU A 71 12.63 -5.63 -3.89
C GLU A 71 12.29 -4.51 -2.89
N HIS A 72 11.64 -3.44 -3.36
CA HIS A 72 11.29 -2.32 -2.51
C HIS A 72 10.13 -2.62 -1.56
N LEU A 73 9.17 -3.44 -2.00
CA LEU A 73 8.09 -3.92 -1.14
C LEU A 73 8.64 -4.72 0.06
N ILE A 74 9.63 -5.59 -0.17
CA ILE A 74 10.30 -6.34 0.90
C ILE A 74 11.00 -5.38 1.87
N ALA A 75 11.75 -4.40 1.35
CA ALA A 75 12.46 -3.41 2.16
C ALA A 75 11.50 -2.61 3.07
N VAL A 76 10.41 -2.09 2.50
CA VAL A 76 9.37 -1.35 3.24
C VAL A 76 8.72 -2.22 4.31
N LYS A 77 8.35 -3.47 3.97
CA LYS A 77 7.74 -4.39 4.94
C LYS A 77 8.67 -4.72 6.09
N ARG A 78 9.96 -4.93 5.79
CA ARG A 78 10.99 -5.22 6.78
C ARG A 78 11.18 -4.03 7.73
N ALA A 79 11.20 -2.82 7.19
CA ALA A 79 11.32 -1.59 7.97
C ALA A 79 10.10 -1.38 8.89
N ALA A 80 8.89 -1.62 8.37
CA ALA A 80 7.65 -1.53 9.17
C ALA A 80 7.59 -2.53 10.33
N GLY A 81 8.24 -3.70 10.20
CA GLY A 81 8.47 -4.65 11.29
C GLY A 81 7.21 -5.24 11.96
N ARG A 82 6.03 -5.09 11.36
CA ARG A 82 4.78 -5.61 11.92
C ARG A 82 4.82 -7.14 11.92
N PRO A 83 4.27 -7.83 12.94
CA PRO A 83 4.32 -9.30 13.00
C PRO A 83 3.82 -9.99 11.72
N LYS A 84 2.72 -9.50 11.15
CA LYS A 84 2.17 -10.00 9.88
C LYS A 84 3.06 -9.75 8.67
N ASP A 85 3.85 -8.67 8.66
CA ASP A 85 4.78 -8.40 7.57
C ASP A 85 5.98 -9.36 7.62
N LEU A 86 6.46 -9.70 8.82
CA LEU A 86 7.57 -10.64 9.01
C LEU A 86 7.25 -12.04 8.46
N GLU A 87 6.01 -12.50 8.65
CA GLU A 87 5.54 -13.79 8.12
C GLU A 87 5.57 -13.82 6.57
N VAL A 88 5.22 -12.70 5.93
CA VAL A 88 5.11 -12.62 4.46
C VAL A 88 6.45 -12.36 3.77
N ILE A 89 7.42 -11.76 4.46
CA ILE A 89 8.73 -11.41 3.87
C ILE A 89 9.44 -12.65 3.31
N ALA A 90 9.43 -13.77 4.03
CA ALA A 90 10.09 -15.00 3.56
C ALA A 90 9.51 -15.51 2.23
N GLU A 91 8.18 -15.43 2.07
CA GLU A 91 7.52 -15.81 0.81
C GLU A 91 7.90 -14.85 -0.34
N LEU A 92 7.94 -13.54 -0.07
CA LEU A 92 8.32 -12.54 -1.07
C LEU A 92 9.78 -12.69 -1.52
N GLU A 93 10.67 -13.05 -0.61
CA GLU A 93 12.09 -13.32 -0.90
C GLU A 93 12.24 -14.53 -1.82
N ALA A 94 11.51 -15.63 -1.55
CA ALA A 94 11.51 -16.79 -2.42
C ALA A 94 11.03 -16.46 -3.85
N ILE A 95 9.99 -15.63 -3.98
CA ILE A 95 9.50 -15.16 -5.29
C ILE A 95 10.56 -14.30 -6.00
N LEU A 96 11.29 -13.47 -5.25
CA LEU A 96 12.34 -12.62 -5.81
C LEU A 96 13.51 -13.46 -6.34
N GLU A 97 13.91 -14.49 -5.59
CA GLU A 97 14.94 -15.45 -6.00
C GLU A 97 14.52 -16.16 -7.29
N GLU A 98 13.30 -16.71 -7.36
CA GLU A 98 12.79 -17.39 -8.56
C GLU A 98 12.83 -16.47 -9.80
N ARG A 99 12.40 -15.21 -9.66
CA ARG A 99 12.44 -14.21 -10.74
C ARG A 99 13.85 -13.89 -11.20
N SER A 100 14.81 -13.88 -10.27
CA SER A 100 16.21 -13.61 -10.57
C SER A 100 16.85 -14.76 -11.34
N HIS A 101 16.52 -16.00 -10.99
CA HIS A 101 16.98 -17.18 -11.73
C HIS A 101 16.40 -17.22 -13.14
N ASN A 102 15.11 -16.92 -13.32
CA ASN A 102 14.46 -16.94 -14.64
C ASN A 102 14.93 -15.80 -15.57
N LYS A 103 15.47 -14.70 -15.04
CA LYS A 103 16.09 -13.64 -15.85
C LYS A 103 17.48 -14.00 -16.37
N ASN A 104 18.14 -14.98 -15.74
CA ASN A 104 19.52 -15.38 -16.02
C ASN A 104 19.61 -16.72 -16.78
N ALA A 105 18.48 -17.34 -17.11
CA ALA A 105 18.35 -18.56 -17.91
C ALA A 105 17.89 -18.20 -19.34
#